data_AF-A0A2W4NV57-F1
#
_entry.id   AF-A0A2W4NV57-F1
#
_cell.length_a   1.000
_cell.length_b   1.000
_cell.length_c   1.000
_cell.angle_alpha   90.00
_cell.angle_beta   90.00
_cell.angle_gamma   90.00
#
_symmetry.space_group_name_H-M   'P 1'
#
loop_
_entity.id
_entity.type
_entity.pdbx_description
1 polymer ?
#
loop_
_entity_poly.entity_id
_entity_poly.type
_entity_poly.pdbx_seq_one_letter_code
_entity_poly.pdbx_strand_id
1 'polypeptide(L)'
;MWAIDHGIAFHSAPKLRTVIWDFAGQPVPEPLLDDLERLAAVLDDEKTPYRQALGRLLSPHEINTFRARVRHLLKTRRYPLPGAGPNYPWPPV
;
A
#
# COMPACT_ATOMS: atom_id res chain seq x y z
N MET A 1 9.35 0.86 -16.10
CA MET A 1 9.58 0.43 -14.72
C MET A 1 9.04 -0.99 -14.59
N TRP A 2 9.88 -1.96 -14.26
CA TRP A 2 9.47 -3.36 -14.08
C TRP A 2 9.17 -3.57 -12.61
N ALA A 3 7.91 -3.86 -12.30
CA ALA A 3 7.47 -4.16 -10.95
C ALA A 3 7.36 -5.69 -10.85
N ILE A 4 8.28 -6.30 -10.10
CA ILE A 4 8.40 -7.76 -9.94
C ILE A 4 8.13 -8.12 -8.47
N ASP A 5 7.82 -9.39 -8.21
CA ASP A 5 7.60 -9.95 -6.87
C ASP A 5 6.42 -9.32 -6.08
N HIS A 6 5.22 -9.37 -6.66
CA HIS A 6 3.98 -8.90 -6.02
C HIS A 6 3.06 -10.03 -5.53
N GLY A 7 3.53 -11.28 -5.52
CA GLY A 7 2.72 -12.45 -5.13
C GLY A 7 2.24 -12.42 -3.67
N ILE A 8 2.81 -11.54 -2.84
CA ILE A 8 2.43 -11.31 -1.44
C ILE A 8 1.80 -9.94 -1.19
N ALA A 9 1.48 -9.18 -2.25
CA ALA A 9 0.79 -7.90 -2.13
C ALA A 9 -0.66 -8.08 -1.67
N PHE A 10 -1.30 -6.98 -1.23
CA PHE A 10 -2.72 -6.91 -0.83
C PHE A 10 -3.16 -7.76 0.38
N HIS A 11 -2.28 -8.55 0.97
CA HIS A 11 -2.57 -9.27 2.22
C HIS A 11 -3.11 -8.30 3.27
N SER A 12 -4.23 -8.64 3.92
CA SER A 12 -4.92 -7.77 4.88
C SER A 12 -4.15 -7.54 6.19
N ALA A 13 -3.45 -8.56 6.70
CA ALA A 13 -2.54 -8.38 7.83
C ALA A 13 -1.38 -7.41 7.48
N PRO A 14 -0.98 -6.52 8.41
CA PRO A 14 0.11 -5.56 8.21
C PRO A 14 1.48 -6.24 8.36
N LYS A 15 1.92 -6.93 7.30
CA LYS A 15 3.18 -7.70 7.25
C LYS A 15 4.27 -6.99 6.43
N LEU A 16 4.40 -5.66 6.60
CA LEU A 16 5.34 -4.87 5.81
C LEU A 16 6.79 -5.27 6.17
N ARG A 17 7.44 -5.94 5.23
CA ARG A 17 8.86 -6.32 5.29
C ARG A 17 9.54 -5.76 4.05
N THR A 18 10.53 -4.90 4.24
CA THR A 18 11.22 -4.23 3.13
C THR A 18 12.69 -4.03 3.48
N VAL A 19 13.51 -3.79 2.45
CA VAL A 19 14.91 -3.33 2.61
C VAL A 19 15.02 -1.81 2.50
N ILE A 20 13.92 -1.13 2.13
CA ILE A 20 13.88 0.29 1.81
C ILE A 20 13.59 1.12 3.09
N TRP A 21 14.18 0.71 4.23
CA TRP A 21 13.96 1.39 5.52
C TRP A 21 14.68 2.72 5.65
N ASP A 22 15.60 3.06 4.74
CA ASP A 22 16.24 4.38 4.69
C ASP A 22 15.23 5.52 4.50
N PHE A 23 14.06 5.22 3.93
CA PHE A 23 12.96 6.17 3.76
C PHE A 23 12.02 6.24 4.97
N ALA A 24 12.18 5.40 5.98
CA ALA A 24 11.26 5.31 7.11
C ALA A 24 11.05 6.68 7.79
N GLY A 25 9.79 7.08 7.98
CA GLY A 25 9.43 8.35 8.60
C GLY A 25 9.74 9.60 7.76
N GLN A 26 10.42 9.48 6.62
CA GLN A 26 10.63 10.61 5.71
C GLN A 26 9.30 11.08 5.09
N PRO A 27 9.17 12.37 4.73
CA PRO A 27 8.00 12.85 4.00
C PRO A 27 7.87 12.12 2.65
N VAL A 28 6.63 11.77 2.29
CA VAL A 28 6.34 11.26 0.95
C VAL A 28 6.34 12.44 -0.02
N PRO A 29 7.06 12.38 -1.15
CA PRO A 29 7.06 13.44 -2.15
C PRO A 29 5.66 13.81 -2.64
N GLU A 30 5.40 15.11 -2.80
CA GLU A 30 4.12 15.67 -3.23
C GLU A 30 3.54 15.02 -4.50
N PRO A 31 4.31 14.77 -5.58
CA PRO A 31 3.76 14.10 -6.76
C PRO A 31 3.20 12.70 -6.47
N LEU A 32 3.80 11.97 -5.52
CA LEU A 32 3.30 10.65 -5.11
C LEU A 32 2.05 10.77 -4.22
N LEU A 33 1.93 11.85 -3.44
CA LEU A 33 0.71 12.13 -2.69
C LEU A 33 -0.44 12.46 -3.64
N ASP A 34 -0.20 13.25 -4.68
CA ASP A 34 -1.21 13.56 -5.71
C ASP A 34 -1.69 12.29 -6.43
N ASP A 35 -0.76 11.36 -6.72
CA ASP A 35 -1.08 10.04 -7.29
C ASP A 35 -1.97 9.22 -6.32
N LEU A 36 -1.64 9.23 -5.02
CA LEU A 36 -2.42 8.55 -3.99
C LEU A 36 -3.81 9.16 -3.80
N GLU A 37 -3.97 10.47 -3.93
CA GLU A 37 -5.27 11.15 -3.86
C GLU A 37 -6.18 10.69 -5.00
N ARG A 38 -5.65 10.64 -6.23
CA ARG A 38 -6.39 10.12 -7.40
C ARG A 38 -6.74 8.65 -7.22
N LEU A 39 -5.81 7.84 -6.72
CA LEU A 39 -6.07 6.44 -6.41
C LEU A 39 -7.17 6.28 -5.34
N ALA A 40 -7.15 7.09 -4.28
CA ALA A 40 -8.16 7.05 -3.23
C ALA A 40 -9.57 7.32 -3.78
N ALA A 41 -9.70 8.34 -4.65
CA ALA A 41 -10.97 8.65 -5.31
C ALA A 41 -11.48 7.49 -6.17
N VAL A 42 -10.59 6.86 -6.96
CA VAL A 42 -10.94 5.69 -7.78
C VAL A 42 -11.34 4.47 -6.93
N LEU A 43 -10.67 4.27 -5.78
CA LEU A 43 -10.99 3.18 -4.87
C LEU A 43 -12.32 3.37 -4.12
N ASP A 44 -12.74 4.62 -3.92
CA ASP A 44 -14.00 4.97 -3.25
C ASP A 44 -15.22 4.84 -4.16
N ASP A 45 -15.05 4.98 -5.47
CA ASP A 45 -16.11 4.75 -6.44
C ASP A 45 -16.12 3.32 -6.97
N GLU A 46 -17.08 2.53 -6.47
CA GLU A 46 -17.31 1.13 -6.87
C GLU A 46 -17.68 0.96 -8.35
N LYS A 47 -18.08 2.04 -9.04
CA LYS A 47 -18.45 2.02 -10.45
C LYS A 47 -17.26 2.15 -11.38
N THR A 48 -16.09 2.55 -10.86
CA THR A 48 -14.92 2.71 -11.72
C THR A 48 -14.46 1.35 -12.27
N PRO A 49 -14.01 1.28 -13.53
CA PRO A 49 -13.50 0.04 -14.11
C PRO A 49 -12.36 -0.57 -13.28
N TYR A 50 -11.51 0.27 -12.69
CA TYR A 50 -10.42 -0.16 -11.81
C TYR A 50 -10.93 -0.84 -10.54
N ARG A 51 -11.89 -0.23 -9.83
CA ARG A 51 -12.45 -0.79 -8.60
C ARG A 51 -13.23 -2.09 -8.85
N GLN A 52 -13.90 -2.19 -9.99
CA GLN A 52 -14.55 -3.43 -10.44
C GLN A 52 -13.54 -4.53 -10.77
N ALA A 53 -12.44 -4.20 -11.45
CA ALA A 53 -11.38 -5.15 -11.74
C ALA A 53 -10.74 -5.70 -10.46
N LEU A 54 -10.43 -4.84 -9.48
CA LEU A 54 -9.95 -5.28 -8.17
C LEU A 54 -10.95 -6.20 -7.47
N GLY A 55 -12.25 -5.91 -7.56
CA GLY A 55 -13.30 -6.77 -6.98
C GLY A 55 -13.38 -8.18 -7.56
N ARG A 56 -12.80 -8.42 -8.75
CA ARG A 56 -12.71 -9.76 -9.35
C ARG A 56 -11.46 -10.52 -8.92
N LEU A 57 -10.45 -9.82 -8.40
CA LEU A 57 -9.13 -10.38 -8.07
C LEU A 57 -8.89 -10.47 -6.56
N LEU A 58 -9.51 -9.59 -5.77
CA LEU A 58 -9.32 -9.45 -4.34
C LEU A 58 -10.65 -9.57 -3.60
N SER A 59 -10.58 -10.09 -2.38
CA SER A 59 -11.73 -10.11 -1.48
C SER A 59 -12.14 -8.68 -1.06
N PRO A 60 -13.42 -8.47 -0.67
CA PRO A 60 -13.86 -7.19 -0.13
C PRO A 60 -13.03 -6.71 1.07
N HIS A 61 -12.54 -7.65 1.89
CA HIS A 61 -11.71 -7.36 3.04
C HIS A 61 -10.34 -6.79 2.64
N GLU A 62 -9.65 -7.43 1.69
CA GLU A 62 -8.35 -6.95 1.18
C GLU A 62 -8.45 -5.57 0.55
N ILE A 63 -9.52 -5.30 -0.21
CA ILE A 63 -9.74 -3.99 -0.83
C ILE A 63 -9.98 -2.92 0.23
N ASN A 64 -10.80 -3.21 1.24
CA ASN A 64 -11.03 -2.29 2.35
C ASN A 64 -9.73 -1.99 3.11
N THR A 65 -8.91 -3.01 3.37
CA THR A 65 -7.60 -2.81 4.00
C THR A 65 -6.65 -2.00 3.13
N PHE A 66 -6.58 -2.28 1.82
CA PHE A 66 -5.77 -1.50 0.89
C PHE A 66 -6.18 -0.02 0.88
N ARG A 67 -7.49 0.24 0.79
CA ARG A 67 -8.04 1.60 0.87
C ARG A 67 -7.68 2.30 2.19
N ALA A 68 -7.80 1.59 3.32
CA ALA A 68 -7.42 2.14 4.62
C ALA A 68 -5.94 2.53 4.69
N ARG A 69 -5.05 1.73 4.07
CA ARG A 69 -3.60 2.03 3.99
C ARG A 69 -3.32 3.26 3.13
N VAL A 70 -3.97 3.39 1.97
CA VAL A 70 -3.86 4.59 1.12
C VAL A 70 -4.27 5.84 1.90
N ARG A 71 -5.44 5.81 2.55
CA ARG A 71 -5.92 6.94 3.36
C ARG A 71 -5.01 7.24 4.55
N HIS A 72 -4.43 6.22 5.17
CA HIS A 72 -3.46 6.41 6.25
C HIS A 72 -2.22 7.17 5.77
N LEU A 73 -1.65 6.78 4.62
CA LEU A 73 -0.50 7.49 4.03
C LEU A 73 -0.83 8.92 3.64
N LEU A 74 -2.02 9.18 3.08
CA LEU A 74 -2.48 10.55 2.79
C LEU A 74 -2.62 11.41 4.06
N LYS A 75 -3.05 10.79 5.17
CA LYS A 75 -3.18 11.47 6.47
C LYS A 75 -1.82 11.76 7.11
N THR A 76 -0.89 10.80 7.10
CA THR A 76 0.42 10.94 7.77
C THR A 76 1.44 11.66 6.91
N ARG A 77 1.30 11.60 5.58
CA ARG A 77 2.21 12.16 4.55
C ARG A 77 3.67 11.74 4.74
N ARG A 78 3.89 10.61 5.42
CA ARG A 78 5.21 10.05 5.75
C ARG A 78 5.24 8.56 5.48
N TYR A 79 6.39 8.08 5.05
CA TYR A 79 6.64 6.65 4.92
C TYR A 79 6.49 5.96 6.29
N PRO A 80 5.97 4.73 6.34
CA PRO A 80 5.73 4.02 7.58
C PRO A 80 7.04 3.73 8.31
N LEU A 81 6.98 3.76 9.65
CA LEU A 81 8.06 3.25 10.49
C LEU A 81 7.97 1.71 10.59
N PRO A 82 9.09 1.03 10.85
CA PRO A 82 9.09 -0.39 11.16
C PRO A 82 8.15 -0.69 12.34
N GLY A 83 7.32 -1.73 12.20
CA GLY A 83 6.41 -2.17 13.26
C GLY A 83 7.09 -3.09 14.26
N ALA A 84 6.31 -3.71 15.15
CA ALA A 84 6.81 -4.80 15.99
C ALA A 84 7.12 -6.06 15.15
N GLY A 85 8.16 -6.80 15.52
CA GLY A 85 8.56 -8.03 14.85
C GLY A 85 9.59 -7.85 13.73
N PRO A 86 9.82 -8.88 12.89
CA PRO A 86 10.80 -8.81 11.81
C PRO A 86 10.31 -7.90 10.67
N ASN A 87 11.04 -6.82 10.45
CA ASN A 87 10.74 -5.79 9.43
C ASN A 87 11.61 -5.93 8.17
N TYR A 88 12.62 -6.79 8.20
CA TYR A 88 13.41 -7.18 7.03
C TYR A 88 12.84 -8.48 6.43
N PRO A 89 13.04 -8.71 5.12
CA PRO A 89 12.77 -10.02 4.52
C PRO A 89 13.50 -11.14 5.27
N TRP A 90 12.84 -12.29 5.43
CA TRP A 90 13.37 -13.46 6.12
C TRP A 90 13.17 -14.72 5.26
N PRO A 91 14.11 -15.67 5.22
CA PRO A 91 15.44 -15.63 5.84
C PRO A 91 16.37 -14.61 5.15
N PRO A 92 17.34 -14.04 5.87
CA PRO A 92 18.39 -13.25 5.22
C PRO A 92 19.17 -14.16 4.28
N VAL A 93 19.36 -13.70 3.04
CA VAL A 93 20.27 -14.33 2.06
C VAL A 93 21.68 -13.80 2.23
#